data_AF-A0A1Z5KTJ2-F1
#
_entry.id   AF-A0A1Z5KTJ2-F1
#
_cell.length_a   1.000
_cell.length_b   1.000
_cell.length_c   1.000
_cell.angle_alpha   90.00
_cell.angle_beta   90.00
_cell.angle_gamma   90.00
#
_symmetry.space_group_name_H-M   'P 1'
#
loop_
_entity.id
_entity.type
_entity.pdbx_description
1 polymer ?
#
loop_
_entity_poly.entity_id
_entity_poly.type
_entity_poly.pdbx_seq_one_letter_code
_entity_poly.pdbx_strand_id
1 'polypeptide(L)'
;MKTLLRVGAPSLIIGAVACLTFPALSMMIASLIHDAGAFTVLSQDSSQFVQNFLNVAGLLFSILVGQTYYFLYPQQESIFYALFEEVTEAKSLLEQVALVCQGRSMYNRCLEAISRYVQQDLKKIQSDPAVLLSARPVDDPLEAIMYMTSVGVPGSVYDTVKSLREARARRLGALQRKLPPIHMLLLWVLAGVLLVSFPLLGAGTQTIGGFKLLTVEGTLFGVMTSGIILTLRIIGELWRPAGGAYNVDSVLSVMVSGLEQELKARRDGQKLFKSNRLAPSGPNEDWRQASPSKKSDDMEGEDSNKPSVQQQGADIAVAFKRVKRWVKRWTR
;
A
#
# COMPACT_ATOMS: atom_id res chain seq x y z
N MET A 1 -13.63 -3.60 -8.83
CA MET A 1 -14.83 -4.42 -8.56
C MET A 1 -14.58 -5.58 -7.60
N LYS A 2 -13.55 -6.43 -7.80
CA LYS A 2 -13.23 -7.56 -6.88
C LYS A 2 -13.10 -7.14 -5.41
N THR A 3 -12.47 -6.00 -5.16
CA THR A 3 -12.30 -5.39 -3.83
C THR A 3 -13.62 -5.01 -3.16
N LEU A 4 -14.48 -4.31 -3.89
CA LEU A 4 -15.75 -3.79 -3.40
C LEU A 4 -16.72 -4.94 -3.11
N LEU A 5 -16.66 -6.00 -3.92
CA LEU A 5 -17.38 -7.25 -3.67
C LEU A 5 -16.83 -8.01 -2.45
N ARG A 6 -15.50 -8.11 -2.32
CA ARG A 6 -14.85 -8.86 -1.22
C ARG A 6 -15.09 -8.23 0.16
N VAL A 7 -15.16 -6.90 0.22
CA VAL A 7 -15.30 -6.15 1.46
C VAL A 7 -16.77 -5.78 1.74
N GLY A 8 -17.50 -5.35 0.71
CA GLY A 8 -18.88 -4.88 0.84
C GLY A 8 -19.92 -6.00 0.90
N ALA A 9 -19.73 -7.12 0.20
CA ALA A 9 -20.69 -8.23 0.28
C ALA A 9 -20.79 -8.83 1.70
N PRO A 10 -19.69 -9.17 2.40
CA PRO A 10 -19.81 -9.73 3.74
C PRO A 10 -20.37 -8.71 4.75
N SER A 11 -20.10 -7.42 4.61
CA SER A 11 -20.68 -6.41 5.53
C SER A 11 -22.19 -6.29 5.34
N LEU A 12 -22.68 -6.33 4.09
CA LEU A 12 -24.11 -6.32 3.79
C LEU A 12 -24.82 -7.59 4.26
N ILE A 13 -24.20 -8.76 4.07
CA ILE A 13 -24.75 -10.04 4.55
C ILE A 13 -24.85 -10.01 6.08
N ILE A 14 -23.79 -9.59 6.77
CA ILE A 14 -23.79 -9.49 8.23
C ILE A 14 -24.83 -8.47 8.71
N GLY A 15 -24.98 -7.33 8.02
CA GLY A 15 -26.02 -6.34 8.32
C GLY A 15 -27.44 -6.88 8.13
N ALA A 16 -27.68 -7.65 7.06
CA ALA A 16 -28.98 -8.29 6.81
C ALA A 16 -29.30 -9.35 7.88
N VAL A 17 -28.32 -10.19 8.23
CA VAL A 17 -28.46 -11.15 9.33
C VAL A 17 -28.72 -10.43 10.65
N ALA A 18 -27.96 -9.37 10.94
CA ALA A 18 -28.15 -8.56 12.14
C ALA A 18 -29.57 -7.99 12.23
N CYS A 19 -30.11 -7.44 11.14
CA CYS A 19 -31.48 -6.94 11.05
C CYS A 19 -32.53 -8.00 11.43
N LEU A 20 -32.37 -9.23 10.92
CA LEU A 20 -33.29 -10.33 11.19
C LEU A 20 -33.13 -10.92 12.60
N THR A 21 -31.90 -10.98 13.10
CA THR A 21 -31.61 -11.55 14.43
C THR A 21 -31.88 -10.59 15.58
N PHE A 22 -31.90 -9.27 15.33
CA PHE A 22 -32.04 -8.25 16.37
C PHE A 22 -33.33 -8.41 17.19
N PRO A 23 -34.53 -8.55 16.60
CA PRO A 23 -35.75 -8.74 17.38
C PRO A 23 -35.71 -9.99 18.27
N ALA A 24 -35.16 -11.10 17.76
CA ALA A 24 -35.03 -12.35 18.51
C ALA A 24 -34.03 -12.23 19.66
N LEU A 25 -32.90 -11.55 19.44
CA LEU A 25 -31.89 -11.30 20.47
C LEU A 25 -32.43 -10.39 21.57
N SER A 26 -33.13 -9.30 21.22
CA SER A 26 -33.72 -8.39 22.19
C SER A 26 -34.78 -9.10 23.04
N MET A 27 -35.63 -9.94 22.44
CA MET A 27 -36.62 -10.74 23.19
C MET A 27 -35.97 -11.80 24.08
N MET A 28 -34.86 -12.42 23.65
CA MET A 28 -34.12 -13.39 24.46
C MET A 28 -33.44 -12.71 25.65
N ILE A 29 -32.85 -11.53 25.46
CA ILE A 29 -32.28 -10.75 26.56
C ILE A 29 -33.41 -10.32 27.52
N ALA A 30 -34.55 -9.92 26.96
CA ALA A 30 -35.71 -9.56 27.76
C ALA A 30 -36.23 -10.73 28.62
N SER A 31 -36.24 -11.96 28.10
CA SER A 31 -36.68 -13.13 28.88
C SER A 31 -35.67 -13.57 29.94
N LEU A 32 -34.37 -13.31 29.72
CA LEU A 32 -33.30 -13.58 30.69
C LEU A 32 -33.30 -12.60 31.87
N ILE A 33 -33.66 -11.34 31.64
CA ILE A 33 -33.80 -10.33 32.70
C ILE A 33 -35.19 -10.52 33.33
N HIS A 34 -35.40 -11.61 34.07
CA HIS A 34 -36.73 -11.94 34.62
C HIS A 34 -37.21 -11.01 35.76
N ASP A 35 -36.40 -10.02 36.16
CA ASP A 35 -36.67 -9.13 37.27
C ASP A 35 -37.29 -7.80 36.80
N ALA A 36 -38.54 -7.56 37.20
CA ALA A 36 -39.28 -6.33 36.88
C ALA A 36 -38.58 -5.07 37.42
N GLY A 37 -37.80 -5.19 38.51
CA GLY A 37 -36.99 -4.10 39.04
C GLY A 37 -35.84 -3.71 38.10
N ALA A 38 -35.14 -4.70 37.55
CA ALA A 38 -34.05 -4.48 36.60
C ALA A 38 -34.56 -3.86 35.30
N PHE A 39 -35.74 -4.25 34.80
CA PHE A 39 -36.38 -3.63 33.63
C PHE A 39 -36.84 -2.19 33.86
N THR A 40 -37.32 -1.88 35.06
CA THR A 40 -37.74 -0.52 35.42
C THR A 40 -36.54 0.40 35.51
N VAL A 41 -35.44 -0.07 36.09
CA VAL A 41 -34.15 0.63 36.09
C VAL A 41 -33.59 0.73 34.67
N LEU A 42 -33.62 -0.33 33.86
CA LEU A 42 -33.14 -0.28 32.48
C LEU A 42 -33.96 0.71 31.64
N SER A 43 -35.28 0.73 31.78
CA SER A 43 -36.15 1.63 31.01
C SER A 43 -36.03 3.08 31.47
N GLN A 44 -35.83 3.35 32.76
CA GLN A 44 -35.60 4.72 33.27
C GLN A 44 -34.16 5.21 33.03
N ASP A 45 -33.15 4.34 33.14
CA ASP A 45 -31.72 4.66 32.99
C ASP A 45 -31.20 4.47 31.55
N SER A 46 -32.00 3.84 30.68
CA SER A 46 -31.74 3.76 29.21
C SER A 46 -31.52 5.13 28.59
N SER A 47 -32.08 6.17 29.21
CA SER A 47 -32.00 7.54 28.72
C SER A 47 -30.65 8.22 28.97
N GLN A 48 -29.84 7.80 29.96
CA GLN A 48 -28.66 8.61 30.32
C GLN A 48 -27.39 7.78 30.50
N PHE A 49 -27.36 6.76 31.36
CA PHE A 49 -26.11 6.01 31.57
C PHE A 49 -25.71 5.19 30.34
N VAL A 50 -26.63 4.37 29.80
CA VAL A 50 -26.34 3.52 28.63
C VAL A 50 -26.09 4.37 27.38
N GLN A 51 -26.84 5.46 27.20
CA GLN A 51 -26.61 6.38 26.09
C GLN A 51 -25.25 7.09 26.21
N ASN A 52 -24.86 7.54 27.40
CA ASN A 52 -23.53 8.13 27.62
C ASN A 52 -22.41 7.10 27.39
N PHE A 53 -22.58 5.86 27.85
CA PHE A 53 -21.64 4.78 27.60
C PHE A 53 -21.47 4.50 26.10
N LEU A 54 -22.58 4.38 25.35
CA LEU A 54 -22.56 4.18 23.91
C LEU A 54 -21.91 5.35 23.17
N ASN A 55 -22.19 6.59 23.59
CA ASN A 55 -21.56 7.77 23.02
C ASN A 55 -20.05 7.76 23.25
N VAL A 56 -19.59 7.48 24.48
CA VAL A 56 -18.16 7.39 24.79
C VAL A 56 -17.49 6.25 24.03
N ALA A 57 -18.09 5.05 24.02
CA ALA A 57 -17.57 3.90 23.28
C ALA A 57 -17.52 4.16 21.76
N GLY A 58 -18.56 4.79 21.20
CA GLY A 58 -18.65 5.17 19.79
C GLY A 58 -17.65 6.24 19.40
N LEU A 59 -17.42 7.24 20.25
CA LEU A 59 -16.39 8.25 20.05
C LEU A 59 -14.99 7.64 20.10
N LEU A 60 -14.71 6.80 21.11
CA LEU A 60 -13.44 6.07 21.20
C LEU A 60 -13.21 5.19 19.98
N PHE A 61 -14.24 4.48 19.51
CA PHE A 61 -14.17 3.66 18.31
C PHE A 61 -13.84 4.50 17.08
N SER A 62 -14.57 5.59 16.86
CA SER A 62 -14.36 6.49 15.72
C SER A 62 -12.95 7.10 15.72
N ILE A 63 -12.47 7.55 16.89
CA ILE A 63 -11.12 8.10 17.04
C ILE A 63 -10.07 7.02 16.74
N LEU A 64 -10.19 5.83 17.34
CA LEU A 64 -9.23 4.74 17.12
C LEU A 64 -9.21 4.31 15.65
N VAL A 65 -10.37 4.13 15.03
CA VAL A 65 -10.53 3.84 13.59
C VAL A 65 -9.85 4.91 12.76
N GLY A 66 -10.13 6.18 13.02
CA GLY A 66 -9.57 7.31 12.29
C GLY A 66 -8.05 7.39 12.38
N GLN A 67 -7.49 7.24 13.59
CA GLN A 67 -6.04 7.19 13.79
C GLN A 67 -5.41 6.00 13.09
N THR A 68 -6.03 4.83 13.17
CA THR A 68 -5.54 3.62 12.49
C THR A 68 -5.49 3.81 10.99
N TYR A 69 -6.55 4.39 10.40
CA TYR A 69 -6.59 4.72 8.99
C TYR A 69 -5.49 5.73 8.61
N TYR A 70 -5.32 6.78 9.42
CA TYR A 70 -4.30 7.81 9.22
C TYR A 70 -2.87 7.25 9.25
N PHE A 71 -2.59 6.24 10.08
CA PHE A 71 -1.27 5.58 10.10
C PHE A 71 -1.07 4.60 8.94
N LEU A 72 -2.10 3.81 8.62
CA LEU A 72 -1.98 2.74 7.62
C LEU A 72 -1.91 3.28 6.19
N TYR A 73 -2.62 4.36 5.88
CA TYR A 73 -2.67 4.87 4.51
C TYR A 73 -1.31 5.37 4.00
N PRO A 74 -0.58 6.25 4.71
CA PRO A 74 0.77 6.66 4.31
C PRO A 74 1.77 5.49 4.30
N GLN A 75 1.58 4.49 5.17
CA GLN A 75 2.42 3.29 5.12
C GLN A 75 2.24 2.53 3.81
N GLN A 76 1.00 2.34 3.35
CA GLN A 76 0.71 1.71 2.06
C GLN A 76 1.29 2.51 0.88
N GLU A 77 1.20 3.84 0.93
CA GLU A 77 1.82 4.72 -0.06
C GLU A 77 3.35 4.59 -0.07
N SER A 78 3.99 4.52 1.10
CA SER A 78 5.43 4.31 1.21
C SER A 78 5.87 2.96 0.64
N ILE A 79 5.08 1.90 0.83
CA ILE A 79 5.36 0.58 0.24
C ILE A 79 5.29 0.67 -1.29
N PHE A 80 4.29 1.38 -1.82
CA PHE A 80 4.13 1.58 -3.25
C PHE A 80 5.34 2.28 -3.87
N TYR A 81 5.77 3.43 -3.32
CA TYR A 81 6.95 4.13 -3.85
C TYR A 81 8.24 3.32 -3.75
N ALA A 82 8.48 2.66 -2.61
CA ALA A 82 9.68 1.84 -2.42
C ALA A 82 9.74 0.68 -3.43
N LEU A 83 8.60 0.07 -3.75
CA LEU A 83 8.51 -1.00 -4.73
C LEU A 83 8.75 -0.51 -6.17
N PHE A 84 8.23 0.67 -6.51
CA PHE A 84 8.51 1.31 -7.80
C PHE A 84 10.00 1.58 -7.99
N GLU A 85 10.63 2.10 -6.94
CA GLU A 85 12.06 2.38 -6.95
C GLU A 85 12.90 1.11 -7.07
N GLU A 86 12.60 0.06 -6.28
CA GLU A 86 13.32 -1.21 -6.36
C GLU A 86 13.21 -1.87 -7.75
N VAL A 87 12.03 -1.85 -8.37
CA VAL A 87 11.87 -2.41 -9.71
C VAL A 87 12.59 -1.57 -10.77
N THR A 88 12.61 -0.24 -10.61
CA THR A 88 13.33 0.66 -11.53
C THR A 88 14.83 0.42 -11.46
N GLU A 89 15.37 0.27 -10.25
CA GLU A 89 16.78 -0.08 -10.03
C GLU A 89 17.11 -1.49 -10.56
N ALA A 90 16.21 -2.47 -10.39
CA ALA A 90 16.38 -3.81 -10.94
C ALA A 90 16.45 -3.80 -12.48
N LYS A 91 15.67 -2.93 -13.12
CA LYS A 91 15.72 -2.71 -14.57
C LYS A 91 17.02 -2.02 -14.99
N SER A 92 17.44 -0.98 -14.28
CA SER A 92 18.73 -0.30 -14.50
C SER A 92 19.89 -1.29 -14.42
N LEU A 93 19.90 -2.17 -13.41
CA LEU A 93 20.87 -3.24 -13.27
C LEU A 93 20.87 -4.19 -14.49
N LEU A 94 19.70 -4.59 -14.97
CA LEU A 94 19.58 -5.45 -16.16
C LEU A 94 20.16 -4.77 -17.41
N GLU A 95 19.88 -3.48 -17.61
CA GLU A 95 20.42 -2.68 -18.71
C GLU A 95 21.95 -2.58 -18.63
N GLN A 96 22.49 -2.25 -17.47
CA GLN A 96 23.94 -2.12 -17.26
C GLN A 96 24.67 -3.46 -17.39
N VAL A 97 24.12 -4.55 -16.85
CA VAL A 97 24.71 -5.89 -17.00
C VAL A 97 24.75 -6.30 -18.47
N ALA A 98 23.73 -5.98 -19.27
CA ALA A 98 23.81 -6.24 -20.70
C ALA A 98 24.86 -5.37 -21.39
N LEU A 99 24.96 -4.08 -21.08
CA LEU A 99 25.97 -3.23 -21.71
C LEU A 99 27.40 -3.66 -21.38
N VAL A 100 27.68 -4.01 -20.12
CA VAL A 100 29.04 -4.28 -19.65
C VAL A 100 29.45 -5.74 -19.85
N CYS A 101 28.53 -6.69 -19.71
CA CYS A 101 28.84 -8.12 -19.75
C CYS A 101 28.52 -8.79 -21.09
N GLN A 102 27.82 -8.13 -22.03
CA GLN A 102 27.51 -8.74 -23.33
C GLN A 102 28.79 -9.18 -24.06
N GLY A 103 28.81 -10.45 -24.49
CA GLY A 103 29.98 -11.07 -25.11
C GLY A 103 30.99 -11.68 -24.14
N ARG A 104 30.82 -11.52 -22.82
CA ARG A 104 31.66 -12.16 -21.79
C ARG A 104 31.02 -13.45 -21.27
N SER A 105 31.86 -14.40 -20.82
CA SER A 105 31.41 -15.68 -20.25
C SER A 105 30.53 -15.51 -19.00
N MET A 106 30.64 -14.38 -18.29
CA MET A 106 29.89 -14.10 -17.07
C MET A 106 28.44 -13.62 -17.30
N TYR A 107 28.07 -13.22 -18.52
CA TYR A 107 26.75 -12.64 -18.83
C TYR A 107 25.58 -13.54 -18.41
N ASN A 108 25.61 -14.82 -18.78
CA ASN A 108 24.54 -15.77 -18.47
C ASN A 108 24.38 -16.00 -16.96
N ARG A 109 25.49 -16.01 -16.22
CA ARG A 109 25.47 -16.14 -14.76
C ARG A 109 24.89 -14.91 -14.08
N CYS A 110 25.22 -13.70 -14.57
CA CYS A 110 24.61 -12.46 -14.08
C CYS A 110 23.10 -12.42 -14.35
N LEU A 111 22.65 -12.79 -15.55
CA LEU A 111 21.21 -12.88 -15.86
C LEU A 111 20.48 -13.89 -14.98
N GLU A 112 21.09 -15.03 -14.69
CA GLU A 112 20.51 -16.03 -13.79
C GLU A 112 20.39 -15.48 -12.35
N ALA A 113 21.41 -14.77 -11.86
CA ALA A 113 21.36 -14.14 -10.55
C ALA A 113 20.25 -13.07 -10.46
N ILE A 114 20.11 -12.21 -11.47
CA ILE A 114 19.00 -11.23 -11.54
C ILE A 114 17.65 -11.96 -11.57
N SER A 115 17.52 -13.02 -12.37
CA SER A 115 16.29 -13.81 -12.42
C SER A 115 15.95 -14.43 -11.08
N ARG A 116 16.94 -14.95 -10.34
CA ARG A 116 16.74 -15.49 -8.98
C ARG A 116 16.29 -14.40 -8.03
N TYR A 117 16.90 -13.21 -8.07
CA TYR A 117 16.47 -12.06 -7.26
C TYR A 117 15.00 -11.70 -7.52
N VAL A 118 14.60 -11.56 -8.79
CA VAL A 118 13.23 -11.20 -9.18
C VAL A 118 12.22 -12.26 -8.71
N GLN A 119 12.55 -13.55 -8.87
CA GLN A 119 11.63 -14.64 -8.52
C GLN A 119 11.58 -14.94 -7.03
N GLN A 120 12.71 -14.88 -6.35
CA GLN A 120 12.86 -15.40 -4.99
C GLN A 120 12.80 -14.32 -3.90
N ASP A 121 12.96 -13.04 -4.26
CA ASP A 121 12.92 -11.92 -3.31
C ASP A 121 11.84 -10.91 -3.69
N LEU A 122 11.90 -10.33 -4.90
CA LEU A 122 10.99 -9.26 -5.31
C LEU A 122 9.51 -9.70 -5.31
N LYS A 123 9.22 -10.96 -5.68
CA LYS A 123 7.87 -11.54 -5.62
C LYS A 123 7.40 -11.90 -4.20
N LYS A 124 8.31 -12.04 -3.21
CA LYS A 124 7.98 -12.51 -1.86
C LYS A 124 7.60 -11.36 -0.91
N ILE A 125 6.63 -10.53 -1.28
CA ILE A 125 6.12 -9.45 -0.40
C ILE A 125 5.52 -10.01 0.90
N GLN A 126 4.96 -11.21 0.87
CA GLN A 126 4.28 -11.82 2.02
C GLN A 126 5.21 -12.43 3.08
N SER A 127 6.50 -12.58 2.78
CA SER A 127 7.47 -13.11 3.74
C SER A 127 7.83 -12.06 4.77
N ASP A 128 8.15 -12.50 6.00
CA ASP A 128 8.54 -11.58 7.06
C ASP A 128 9.80 -10.79 6.65
N PRO A 129 9.76 -9.45 6.61
CA PRO A 129 10.89 -8.64 6.20
C PRO A 129 12.12 -8.86 7.10
N ALA A 130 11.94 -9.22 8.37
CA ALA A 130 13.05 -9.54 9.27
C ALA A 130 13.80 -10.80 8.80
N VAL A 131 13.08 -11.80 8.32
CA VAL A 131 13.66 -13.04 7.79
C VAL A 131 14.42 -12.76 6.49
N LEU A 132 13.82 -11.96 5.59
CA LEU A 132 14.47 -11.58 4.33
C LEU A 132 15.75 -10.76 4.56
N LEU A 133 15.76 -9.86 5.55
CA LEU A 133 16.95 -9.08 5.91
C LEU A 133 18.03 -9.92 6.60
N SER A 134 17.64 -10.96 7.35
CA SER A 134 18.56 -11.84 8.06
C SER A 134 19.27 -12.87 7.17
N ALA A 135 18.94 -12.92 5.87
CA ALA A 135 19.57 -13.83 4.93
C ALA A 135 21.09 -13.60 4.89
N ARG A 136 21.86 -14.69 4.84
CA ARG A 136 23.32 -14.59 4.80
C ARG A 136 23.77 -13.93 3.49
N PRO A 137 24.84 -13.12 3.50
CA PRO A 137 25.35 -12.49 2.27
C PRO A 137 25.65 -13.49 1.15
N VAL A 138 26.09 -14.70 1.48
CA VAL A 138 26.39 -15.79 0.53
C VAL A 138 25.13 -16.26 -0.22
N ASP A 139 23.97 -16.13 0.40
CA ASP A 139 22.68 -16.54 -0.15
C ASP A 139 22.02 -15.41 -0.97
N ASP A 140 22.59 -14.19 -0.99
CA ASP A 140 22.04 -13.04 -1.72
C ASP A 140 22.47 -13.05 -3.20
N PRO A 141 21.52 -13.16 -4.17
CA PRO A 141 21.84 -13.12 -5.58
C PRO A 141 22.53 -11.82 -6.03
N LEU A 142 22.31 -10.71 -5.32
CA LEU A 142 22.98 -9.45 -5.63
C LEU A 142 24.46 -9.47 -5.24
N GLU A 143 24.84 -10.22 -4.20
CA GLU A 143 26.25 -10.41 -3.81
C GLU A 143 27.00 -11.18 -4.89
N ALA A 144 26.36 -12.18 -5.49
CA ALA A 144 26.94 -12.93 -6.61
C ALA A 144 27.23 -12.03 -7.83
N ILE A 145 26.32 -11.11 -8.17
CA ILE A 145 26.53 -10.14 -9.27
C ILE A 145 27.69 -9.21 -8.93
N MET A 146 27.71 -8.70 -7.70
CA MET A 146 28.79 -7.84 -7.21
C MET A 146 30.14 -8.56 -7.31
N TYR A 147 30.25 -9.79 -6.81
CA TYR A 147 31.47 -10.58 -6.88
C TYR A 147 31.94 -10.80 -8.33
N MET A 148 31.03 -11.21 -9.22
CA MET A 148 31.35 -11.42 -10.64
C MET A 148 31.80 -10.15 -11.37
N THR A 149 31.34 -8.97 -10.92
CA THR A 149 31.62 -7.68 -11.58
C THR A 149 32.68 -6.85 -10.86
N SER A 150 33.12 -7.26 -9.67
CA SER A 150 34.06 -6.56 -8.79
C SER A 150 35.56 -6.70 -9.13
N VAL A 151 35.92 -7.29 -10.28
CA VAL A 151 37.33 -7.47 -10.63
C VAL A 151 37.93 -6.13 -11.11
N GLY A 152 38.63 -5.41 -10.23
CA GLY A 152 39.32 -4.15 -10.53
C GLY A 152 38.72 -2.91 -9.84
N VAL A 153 38.54 -1.82 -10.58
CA VAL A 153 37.93 -0.56 -10.10
C VAL A 153 36.41 -0.74 -10.02
N PRO A 154 35.71 -0.25 -8.97
CA PRO A 154 34.25 -0.29 -8.92
C PRO A 154 33.66 0.37 -10.17
N GLY A 155 32.97 -0.42 -10.98
CA GLY A 155 32.28 0.04 -12.19
C GLY A 155 30.83 0.44 -11.89
N SER A 156 30.15 0.99 -12.89
CA SER A 156 28.74 1.41 -12.79
C SER A 156 27.78 0.31 -12.29
N VAL A 157 28.09 -0.96 -12.58
CA VAL A 157 27.31 -2.11 -12.11
C VAL A 157 27.36 -2.28 -10.59
N TYR A 158 28.50 -1.93 -9.96
CA TYR A 158 28.61 -1.96 -8.50
C TYR A 158 27.68 -0.93 -7.86
N ASP A 159 27.64 0.28 -8.40
CA ASP A 159 26.80 1.36 -7.90
C ASP A 159 25.31 1.02 -8.04
N THR A 160 24.89 0.41 -9.14
CA THR A 160 23.49 -0.03 -9.28
C THR A 160 23.11 -1.19 -8.38
N VAL A 161 24.01 -2.16 -8.15
CA VAL A 161 23.77 -3.21 -7.16
C VAL A 161 23.62 -2.62 -5.76
N LYS A 162 24.44 -1.62 -5.41
CA LYS A 162 24.32 -0.89 -4.14
C LYS A 162 23.00 -0.13 -4.05
N SER A 163 22.62 0.65 -5.06
CA SER A 163 21.34 1.37 -5.10
C SER A 163 20.14 0.42 -5.00
N LEU A 164 20.20 -0.73 -5.67
CA LEU A 164 19.18 -1.77 -5.59
C LEU A 164 19.05 -2.37 -4.19
N ARG A 165 20.17 -2.57 -3.48
CA ARG A 165 20.16 -3.01 -2.07
C ARG A 165 19.54 -1.96 -1.16
N GLU A 166 19.84 -0.69 -1.37
CA GLU A 166 19.23 0.41 -0.63
C GLU A 166 17.72 0.52 -0.90
N ALA A 167 17.29 0.32 -2.15
CA ALA A 167 15.88 0.27 -2.53
C ALA A 167 15.16 -0.94 -1.89
N ARG A 168 15.79 -2.13 -1.92
CA ARG A 168 15.29 -3.34 -1.22
C ARG A 168 15.14 -3.08 0.28
N ALA A 169 16.14 -2.50 0.93
CA ALA A 169 16.09 -2.19 2.35
C ALA A 169 14.94 -1.21 2.69
N ARG A 170 14.70 -0.21 1.82
CA ARG A 170 13.57 0.70 1.94
C ARG A 170 12.22 0.00 1.78
N ARG A 171 12.06 -0.93 0.82
CA ARG A 171 10.85 -1.76 0.71
C ARG A 171 10.64 -2.58 1.99
N LEU A 172 11.67 -3.29 2.46
CA LEU A 172 11.57 -4.14 3.65
C LEU A 172 11.24 -3.32 4.91
N GLY A 173 11.82 -2.13 5.05
CA GLY A 173 11.51 -1.18 6.12
C GLY A 173 10.08 -0.65 6.04
N ALA A 174 9.56 -0.38 4.83
CA ALA A 174 8.16 0.04 4.64
C ALA A 174 7.16 -1.10 4.94
N LEU A 175 7.54 -2.35 4.64
CA LEU A 175 6.76 -3.56 4.93
C LEU A 175 6.74 -3.95 6.41
N GLN A 176 7.67 -3.41 7.22
CA GLN A 176 7.69 -3.69 8.65
C GLN A 176 6.40 -3.21 9.32
N ARG A 177 5.75 -4.12 10.06
CA ARG A 177 4.50 -3.81 10.76
C ARG A 177 4.78 -2.84 11.90
N LYS A 178 4.36 -1.58 11.72
CA LYS A 178 4.49 -0.53 12.75
C LYS A 178 3.38 -0.60 13.81
N LEU A 179 2.22 -1.13 13.43
CA LEU A 179 1.06 -1.25 14.32
C LEU A 179 1.00 -2.64 14.98
N PRO A 180 0.96 -2.72 16.33
CA PRO A 180 0.88 -3.99 17.03
C PRO A 180 -0.48 -4.68 16.77
N PRO A 181 -0.52 -6.01 16.67
CA PRO A 181 -1.77 -6.77 16.49
C PRO A 181 -2.81 -6.50 17.59
N ILE A 182 -2.35 -6.15 18.80
CA ILE A 182 -3.21 -5.81 19.95
C ILE A 182 -4.13 -4.63 19.63
N HIS A 183 -3.66 -3.66 18.85
CA HIS A 183 -4.48 -2.51 18.44
C HIS A 183 -5.66 -2.92 17.57
N MET A 184 -5.44 -3.88 16.66
CA MET A 184 -6.50 -4.45 15.83
C MET A 184 -7.49 -5.26 16.67
N LEU A 185 -6.99 -6.04 17.65
CA LEU A 185 -7.84 -6.76 18.59
C LEU A 185 -8.72 -5.80 19.40
N LEU A 186 -8.15 -4.69 19.88
CA LEU A 186 -8.89 -3.66 20.63
C LEU A 186 -10.03 -3.06 19.81
N LEU A 187 -9.81 -2.77 18.52
CA LEU A 187 -10.85 -2.29 17.60
C LEU A 187 -12.00 -3.30 17.45
N TRP A 188 -11.69 -4.59 17.35
CA TRP A 188 -12.69 -5.65 17.26
C TRP A 188 -13.48 -5.81 18.56
N VAL A 189 -12.80 -5.77 19.71
CA VAL A 189 -13.46 -5.84 21.03
C VAL A 189 -14.39 -4.64 21.22
N LEU A 190 -13.92 -3.43 20.91
CA LEU A 190 -14.72 -2.22 21.09
C LEU A 190 -15.94 -2.19 20.17
N ALA A 191 -15.79 -2.63 18.91
CA ALA A 191 -16.93 -2.82 18.01
C ALA A 191 -17.90 -3.87 18.53
N GLY A 192 -17.41 -4.97 19.10
CA GLY A 192 -18.23 -6.00 19.73
C GLY A 192 -19.03 -5.46 20.91
N VAL A 193 -18.39 -4.71 21.82
CA VAL A 193 -19.06 -4.05 22.96
C VAL A 193 -20.16 -3.10 22.46
N LEU A 194 -19.86 -2.30 21.44
CA LEU A 194 -20.81 -1.37 20.86
C LEU A 194 -22.02 -2.11 20.28
N LEU A 195 -21.79 -3.16 19.48
CA LEU A 195 -22.87 -3.95 18.86
C LEU A 195 -23.73 -4.72 19.87
N VAL A 196 -23.14 -5.29 20.91
CA VAL A 196 -23.87 -6.05 21.97
C VAL A 196 -24.72 -5.12 22.84
N SER A 197 -24.32 -3.86 22.99
CA SER A 197 -25.05 -2.89 23.81
C SER A 197 -26.39 -2.45 23.19
N PHE A 198 -26.57 -2.57 21.86
CA PHE A 198 -27.83 -2.18 21.21
C PHE A 198 -29.00 -3.16 21.46
N PRO A 199 -28.83 -4.50 21.36
CA PRO A 199 -29.87 -5.44 21.77
C PRO A 199 -30.30 -5.27 23.23
N LEU A 200 -29.38 -4.89 24.12
CA LEU A 200 -29.70 -4.59 25.52
C LEU A 200 -30.65 -3.39 25.65
N LEU A 201 -30.43 -2.33 24.86
CA LEU A 201 -31.38 -1.21 24.76
C LEU A 201 -32.72 -1.63 24.14
N GLY A 202 -32.67 -2.44 23.08
CA GLY A 202 -33.87 -2.96 22.40
C GLY A 202 -34.78 -3.80 23.31
N ALA A 203 -34.20 -4.50 24.30
CA ALA A 203 -34.97 -5.22 25.31
C ALA A 203 -35.81 -4.26 26.18
N GLY A 204 -35.27 -3.09 26.52
CA GLY A 204 -35.99 -2.06 27.27
C GLY A 204 -37.09 -1.40 26.43
N THR A 205 -36.83 -1.06 25.17
CA THR A 205 -37.81 -0.39 24.28
C THR A 205 -38.99 -1.29 23.92
N GLN A 206 -38.77 -2.62 23.84
CA GLN A 206 -39.84 -3.61 23.61
C GLN A 206 -40.98 -3.48 24.63
N THR A 207 -40.65 -3.25 25.91
CA THR A 207 -41.65 -3.16 26.98
C THR A 207 -42.58 -1.94 26.85
N ILE A 208 -42.18 -0.92 26.09
CA ILE A 208 -42.91 0.35 25.95
C ILE A 208 -43.58 0.45 24.57
N GLY A 209 -42.86 0.11 23.50
CA GLY A 209 -43.29 0.37 22.11
C GLY A 209 -43.83 -0.83 21.33
N GLY A 210 -43.78 -2.04 21.90
CA GLY A 210 -44.27 -3.26 21.26
C GLY A 210 -43.47 -3.71 20.02
N PHE A 211 -43.98 -4.73 19.33
CA PHE A 211 -43.23 -5.44 18.27
C PHE A 211 -42.94 -4.59 17.02
N LYS A 212 -43.81 -3.65 16.66
CA LYS A 212 -43.63 -2.80 15.45
C LYS A 212 -42.45 -1.85 15.59
N LEU A 213 -42.18 -1.32 16.78
CA LEU A 213 -41.02 -0.47 17.05
C LEU A 213 -39.72 -1.27 16.94
N LEU A 214 -39.72 -2.50 17.46
CA LEU A 214 -38.55 -3.39 17.44
C LEU A 214 -38.09 -3.74 16.02
N THR A 215 -39.03 -3.88 15.07
CA THR A 215 -38.70 -4.12 13.65
C THR A 215 -38.01 -2.91 12.99
N VAL A 216 -38.43 -1.69 13.34
CA VAL A 216 -37.79 -0.46 12.84
C VAL A 216 -36.40 -0.31 13.43
N GLU A 217 -36.24 -0.54 14.74
CA GLU A 217 -34.94 -0.53 15.43
C GLU A 217 -34.00 -1.60 14.86
N GLY A 218 -34.51 -2.80 14.55
CA GLY A 218 -33.72 -3.86 13.91
C GLY A 218 -33.19 -3.46 12.54
N THR A 219 -33.97 -2.70 11.76
CA THR A 219 -33.53 -2.19 10.46
C THR A 219 -32.38 -1.18 10.62
N LEU A 220 -32.49 -0.25 11.56
CA LEU A 220 -31.44 0.72 11.87
C LEU A 220 -30.17 0.03 12.39
N PHE A 221 -30.33 -0.95 13.28
CA PHE A 221 -29.24 -1.77 13.79
C PHE A 221 -28.52 -2.53 12.68
N GLY A 222 -29.25 -3.10 11.71
CA GLY A 222 -28.66 -3.77 10.55
C GLY A 222 -27.79 -2.85 9.69
N VAL A 223 -28.27 -1.62 9.42
CA VAL A 223 -27.50 -0.61 8.67
C VAL A 223 -26.23 -0.22 9.42
N MET A 224 -26.34 0.06 10.73
CA MET A 224 -25.19 0.43 11.56
C MET A 224 -24.16 -0.71 11.66
N THR A 225 -24.62 -1.96 11.86
CA THR A 225 -23.76 -3.14 11.91
C THR A 225 -23.01 -3.33 10.60
N SER A 226 -23.69 -3.16 9.47
CA SER A 226 -23.05 -3.17 8.15
C SER A 226 -21.96 -2.09 8.05
N GLY A 227 -22.22 -0.87 8.52
CA GLY A 227 -21.24 0.24 8.51
C GLY A 227 -20.00 -0.04 9.36
N ILE A 228 -20.17 -0.56 10.59
CA ILE A 228 -19.07 -0.90 11.49
C ILE A 228 -18.21 -2.01 10.90
N ILE A 229 -18.84 -3.09 10.42
CA ILE A 229 -18.14 -4.22 9.83
C ILE A 229 -17.42 -3.80 8.54
N LEU A 230 -18.06 -2.98 7.71
CA LEU A 230 -17.44 -2.43 6.51
C LEU A 230 -16.15 -1.67 6.87
N THR A 231 -16.23 -0.80 7.89
CA THR A 231 -15.10 0.01 8.35
C THR A 231 -13.96 -0.86 8.88
N LEU A 232 -14.26 -1.84 9.73
CA LEU A 232 -13.27 -2.79 10.25
C LEU A 232 -12.63 -3.62 9.15
N ARG A 233 -13.40 -4.04 8.14
CA ARG A 233 -12.89 -4.78 7.00
C ARG A 233 -11.97 -3.92 6.14
N ILE A 234 -12.34 -2.66 5.87
CA ILE A 234 -11.47 -1.72 5.16
C ILE A 234 -10.14 -1.56 5.92
N ILE A 235 -10.18 -1.31 7.23
CA ILE A 235 -8.96 -1.21 8.05
C ILE A 235 -8.17 -2.53 8.02
N GLY A 236 -8.83 -3.68 8.12
CA GLY A 236 -8.19 -4.98 8.03
C GLY A 236 -7.50 -5.24 6.68
N GLU A 237 -8.06 -4.73 5.59
CA GLU A 237 -7.47 -4.79 4.26
C GLU A 237 -6.29 -3.82 4.13
N LEU A 238 -6.35 -2.62 4.73
CA LEU A 238 -5.20 -1.71 4.80
C LEU A 238 -4.07 -2.25 5.69
N TRP A 239 -4.40 -3.01 6.72
CA TRP A 239 -3.41 -3.58 7.65
C TRP A 239 -2.60 -4.71 7.02
N ARG A 240 -3.11 -5.36 5.97
CA ARG A 240 -2.37 -6.40 5.23
C ARG A 240 -1.56 -5.74 4.11
N PRO A 241 -0.22 -5.85 4.12
CA PRO A 241 0.63 -5.25 3.08
C PRO A 241 0.51 -5.94 1.70
N ALA A 242 -0.05 -7.16 1.66
CA ALA A 242 -0.24 -7.94 0.45
C ALA A 242 -1.59 -8.68 0.45
N GLY A 243 -2.09 -8.99 -0.73
CA GLY A 243 -3.38 -9.68 -0.96
C GLY A 243 -4.64 -8.82 -0.75
N GLY A 244 -4.49 -7.52 -0.51
CA GLY A 244 -5.55 -6.63 -0.06
C GLY A 244 -6.29 -5.82 -1.15
N ALA A 245 -7.31 -5.08 -0.73
CA ALA A 245 -8.10 -4.13 -1.50
C ALA A 245 -7.28 -3.04 -2.21
N TYR A 246 -6.24 -2.57 -1.51
CA TYR A 246 -5.35 -1.46 -1.87
C TYR A 246 -4.03 -1.98 -2.44
N ASN A 247 -4.04 -3.19 -3.00
CA ASN A 247 -2.83 -3.96 -3.25
C ASN A 247 -1.88 -3.33 -4.26
N VAL A 248 -0.60 -3.35 -3.89
CA VAL A 248 0.52 -3.15 -4.82
C VAL A 248 0.74 -4.39 -5.71
N ASP A 249 0.23 -5.56 -5.31
CA ASP A 249 0.44 -6.84 -6.01
C ASP A 249 0.06 -6.82 -7.50
N SER A 250 -1.05 -6.16 -7.89
CA SER A 250 -1.43 -6.09 -9.30
C SER A 250 -0.43 -5.29 -10.10
N VAL A 251 0.04 -4.18 -9.55
CA VAL A 251 1.03 -3.31 -10.20
C VAL A 251 2.39 -4.00 -10.23
N LEU A 252 2.84 -4.57 -9.10
CA LEU A 252 4.05 -5.37 -9.04
C LEU A 252 4.00 -6.52 -10.06
N SER A 253 2.88 -7.23 -10.18
CA SER A 253 2.77 -8.37 -11.11
C SER A 253 3.01 -7.93 -12.55
N VAL A 254 2.50 -6.75 -12.95
CA VAL A 254 2.74 -6.19 -14.29
C VAL A 254 4.20 -5.77 -14.44
N MET A 255 4.76 -5.08 -13.45
CA MET A 255 6.15 -4.60 -13.50
C MET A 255 7.15 -5.77 -13.53
N VAL A 256 6.95 -6.78 -12.69
CA VAL A 256 7.77 -7.99 -12.63
C VAL A 256 7.59 -8.84 -13.88
N SER A 257 6.38 -8.98 -14.41
CA SER A 257 6.16 -9.70 -15.67
C SER A 257 6.91 -9.04 -16.82
N GLY A 258 6.96 -7.70 -16.86
CA GLY A 258 7.77 -6.97 -17.83
C GLY A 258 9.26 -7.27 -17.69
N LEU A 259 9.79 -7.25 -16.46
CA LEU A 259 11.19 -7.55 -16.18
C LEU A 259 11.54 -9.02 -16.52
N GLU A 260 10.65 -9.97 -16.22
CA GLU A 260 10.83 -11.39 -16.56
C GLU A 260 10.81 -11.64 -18.07
N GLN A 261 9.92 -10.97 -18.80
CA GLN A 261 9.89 -11.04 -20.27
C GLN A 261 11.20 -10.48 -20.87
N GLU A 262 11.70 -9.37 -20.33
CA GLU A 262 12.95 -8.78 -20.76
C GLU A 262 14.16 -9.68 -20.45
N LEU A 263 14.22 -10.26 -19.25
CA LEU A 263 15.23 -11.25 -18.86
C LEU A 263 15.21 -12.47 -19.78
N LYS A 264 14.01 -13.00 -20.08
CA LYS A 264 13.85 -14.16 -20.95
C LYS A 264 14.29 -13.86 -22.39
N ALA A 265 13.86 -12.74 -22.96
CA ALA A 265 14.27 -12.31 -24.29
C ALA A 265 15.81 -12.17 -24.39
N ARG A 266 16.45 -11.58 -23.38
CA ARG A 266 17.90 -11.41 -23.32
C ARG A 266 18.66 -12.73 -23.15
N ARG A 267 18.09 -13.70 -22.42
CA ARG A 267 18.64 -15.06 -22.27
C ARG A 267 18.53 -15.87 -23.56
N ASP A 268 17.43 -15.73 -24.29
CA ASP A 268 17.17 -16.41 -25.56
C ASP A 268 17.97 -15.78 -26.74
N GLY A 269 18.86 -14.82 -26.45
CA GLY A 269 19.71 -14.18 -27.44
C GLY A 269 19.00 -13.15 -28.33
N GLN A 270 17.75 -12.81 -28.03
CA GLN A 270 17.07 -11.71 -28.72
C GLN A 270 17.70 -10.38 -28.30
N LYS A 271 18.47 -9.78 -29.20
CA LYS A 271 18.94 -8.40 -29.05
C LYS A 271 17.72 -7.47 -29.16
N LEU A 272 17.15 -7.07 -28.03
CA LEU A 272 16.09 -6.05 -27.97
C LEU A 272 16.55 -4.71 -28.57
N PHE A 273 17.87 -4.45 -28.58
CA PHE A 273 18.47 -3.36 -29.33
C PHE A 273 18.91 -3.83 -30.72
N LYS A 274 18.20 -3.37 -31.77
CA LYS A 274 18.73 -3.31 -33.14
C LYS A 274 19.88 -2.30 -33.17
N SER A 275 21.09 -2.72 -32.79
CA SER A 275 22.29 -1.88 -32.73
C SER A 275 22.88 -1.53 -34.11
N ASN A 276 22.11 -1.60 -35.21
CA ASN A 276 22.64 -1.41 -36.56
C ASN A 276 23.11 0.04 -36.86
N ARG A 277 23.09 0.95 -35.88
CA ARG A 277 23.50 2.35 -36.03
C ARG A 277 24.34 2.93 -34.88
N LEU A 278 24.69 2.14 -33.86
CA LEU A 278 25.47 2.64 -32.70
C LEU A 278 26.74 1.81 -32.59
N ALA A 279 27.69 2.07 -33.48
CA ALA A 279 29.08 1.70 -33.24
C ALA A 279 29.61 2.58 -32.08
N PRO A 280 30.40 2.03 -31.14
CA PRO A 280 31.11 2.85 -30.18
C PRO A 280 32.03 3.79 -30.95
N SER A 281 31.99 5.08 -30.64
CA SER A 281 32.95 6.06 -31.13
C SER A 281 34.35 5.49 -30.89
N GLY A 282 35.15 5.37 -31.95
CA GLY A 282 36.55 4.97 -31.83
C GLY A 282 37.31 5.91 -30.89
N PRO A 283 38.44 5.47 -30.31
CA PRO A 283 39.25 6.33 -29.47
C PRO A 283 39.75 7.53 -30.29
N ASN A 284 39.30 8.74 -29.94
CA ASN A 284 39.82 9.98 -30.52
C ASN A 284 41.31 10.12 -30.12
N GLU A 285 42.21 9.89 -31.08
CA GLU A 285 43.66 10.11 -30.96
C GLU A 285 44.08 11.60 -31.03
N ASP A 286 43.14 12.54 -30.92
CA ASP A 286 43.39 13.98 -31.21
C ASP A 286 43.94 14.81 -30.03
N TRP A 287 44.27 14.22 -28.88
CA TRP A 287 44.74 15.00 -27.72
C TRP A 287 46.24 15.35 -27.72
N ARG A 288 47.00 15.06 -28.78
CA ARG A 288 48.46 15.27 -28.80
C ARG A 288 48.98 16.50 -29.54
N GLN A 289 48.14 17.37 -30.10
CA GLN A 289 48.65 18.58 -30.74
C GLN A 289 47.72 19.78 -30.51
N ALA A 290 47.97 20.53 -29.43
CA ALA A 290 47.94 22.00 -29.44
C ALA A 290 48.20 22.58 -28.04
N SER A 291 49.40 23.08 -27.84
CA SER A 291 49.66 24.32 -27.10
C SER A 291 50.70 25.06 -27.95
N PRO A 292 50.56 26.38 -28.20
CA PRO A 292 50.75 27.35 -27.12
C PRO A 292 49.90 28.64 -27.17
N SER A 293 49.74 29.23 -25.98
CA SER A 293 49.64 30.67 -25.59
C SER A 293 49.02 31.71 -26.55
N LYS A 294 48.04 32.48 -26.05
CA LYS A 294 48.18 33.94 -25.82
C LYS A 294 46.98 34.58 -25.09
N LYS A 295 47.32 35.69 -24.44
CA LYS A 295 46.64 36.63 -23.54
C LYS A 295 45.42 37.40 -24.11
N SER A 296 44.67 38.00 -23.16
CA SER A 296 43.87 39.26 -23.18
C SER A 296 42.66 39.30 -24.11
N ASP A 297 41.55 40.00 -23.84
CA ASP A 297 40.97 40.76 -22.72
C ASP A 297 39.50 41.02 -23.16
N ASP A 298 38.60 41.25 -22.20
CA ASP A 298 37.33 42.02 -22.27
C ASP A 298 36.28 41.75 -23.38
N MET A 299 35.09 41.28 -22.98
CA MET A 299 33.86 42.11 -22.87
C MET A 299 32.58 41.28 -22.71
N GLU A 300 31.78 41.71 -21.72
CA GLU A 300 30.31 41.83 -21.64
C GLU A 300 29.37 40.76 -22.23
N GLY A 301 28.40 40.33 -21.39
CA GLY A 301 27.09 39.90 -21.90
C GLY A 301 26.30 38.93 -21.02
N GLU A 302 25.26 39.48 -20.39
CA GLU A 302 23.94 38.87 -20.20
C GLU A 302 23.56 38.00 -18.98
N ASP A 303 22.48 38.50 -18.40
CA ASP A 303 21.59 38.01 -17.35
C ASP A 303 20.87 36.69 -17.65
N SER A 304 20.21 36.20 -16.58
CA SER A 304 19.12 35.21 -16.53
C SER A 304 19.56 33.74 -16.29
N ASN A 305 18.86 32.90 -15.52
CA ASN A 305 17.47 32.91 -15.11
C ASN A 305 17.29 31.98 -13.90
N LYS A 306 16.75 32.48 -12.79
CA LYS A 306 16.27 31.66 -11.66
C LYS A 306 14.83 31.24 -11.96
N PRO A 307 14.43 29.96 -11.78
CA PRO A 307 13.04 29.57 -11.99
C PRO A 307 12.14 30.24 -10.94
N SER A 308 11.12 30.96 -11.43
CA SER A 308 10.14 31.69 -10.63
C SER A 308 9.03 30.76 -10.11
N VAL A 309 8.62 31.02 -8.87
CA VAL A 309 7.61 30.29 -8.07
C VAL A 309 6.18 30.39 -8.65
N GLN A 310 5.98 31.03 -9.80
CA GLN A 310 4.66 31.21 -10.43
C GLN A 310 4.16 29.99 -11.23
N GLN A 311 5.02 29.00 -11.53
CA GLN A 311 4.62 27.88 -12.39
C GLN A 311 3.86 26.76 -11.66
N GLN A 312 3.91 26.70 -10.33
CA GLN A 312 3.18 25.71 -9.52
C GLN A 312 1.67 26.02 -9.36
N GLY A 313 1.25 27.27 -9.52
CA GLY A 313 -0.17 27.66 -9.38
C GLY A 313 -1.02 27.31 -10.61
N ALA A 314 -0.41 27.27 -11.79
CA ALA A 314 -1.11 27.01 -13.05
C ALA A 314 -1.60 25.56 -13.16
N ASP A 315 -0.84 24.59 -12.64
CA ASP A 315 -1.19 23.17 -12.71
C ASP A 315 -2.35 22.80 -11.77
N ILE A 316 -2.46 23.47 -10.62
CA ILE A 316 -3.56 23.26 -9.67
C ILE A 316 -4.89 23.80 -10.25
N ALA A 317 -4.87 24.95 -10.90
CA ALA A 317 -6.05 25.52 -11.55
C ALA A 317 -6.55 24.66 -12.73
N VAL A 318 -5.63 24.03 -13.47
CA VAL A 318 -5.94 23.11 -14.57
C VAL A 318 -6.52 21.79 -14.03
N ALA A 319 -6.00 21.27 -12.91
CA ALA A 319 -6.53 20.10 -12.23
C ALA A 319 -7.96 20.34 -11.71
N PHE A 320 -8.22 21.49 -11.07
CA PHE A 320 -9.54 21.84 -10.55
C PHE A 320 -10.59 21.99 -11.66
N LYS A 321 -10.21 22.54 -12.82
CA LYS A 321 -11.07 22.63 -14.01
C LYS A 321 -11.40 21.27 -14.64
N ARG A 322 -10.57 20.23 -14.46
CA ARG A 322 -10.87 18.86 -14.92
C ARG A 322 -11.85 18.17 -13.99
N VAL A 323 -11.68 18.32 -12.68
CA VAL A 323 -12.60 17.74 -11.67
C VAL A 323 -14.00 18.34 -11.81
N LYS A 324 -14.12 19.67 -11.95
CA LYS A 324 -15.41 20.34 -12.12
C LYS A 324 -16.16 19.90 -13.39
N ARG A 325 -15.44 19.63 -14.48
CA ARG A 325 -16.04 19.11 -15.73
C ARG A 325 -16.48 17.65 -15.60
N TRP A 326 -15.80 16.86 -14.79
CA TRP A 326 -16.17 15.46 -14.53
C TRP A 326 -17.44 15.37 -13.67
N VAL A 327 -17.54 16.17 -12.61
CA VAL A 327 -18.73 16.22 -11.73
C VAL A 327 -19.98 16.67 -12.48
N LYS A 328 -19.85 17.64 -13.41
CA LYS A 328 -20.97 18.15 -14.22
C LYS A 328 -21.50 17.12 -15.25
N ARG A 329 -20.73 16.08 -15.60
CA ARG A 329 -21.21 14.98 -16.45
C ARG A 329 -22.00 13.91 -15.69
N TRP A 330 -21.92 13.90 -14.36
CA TRP A 330 -22.60 12.94 -13.50
C TRP A 330 -23.92 13.45 -12.92
N THR A 331 -24.24 14.73 -13.14
CA THR A 331 -25.41 15.43 -12.60
C THR A 331 -26.43 15.80 -13.68
N ARG A 332 -26.36 15.16 -14.84
CA ARG A 332 -27.39 15.11 -15.89
C ARG A 332 -27.66 13.64 -16.21
#